data_AF-A0A8T0FVL5-F1
#
_entry.id   AF-A0A8T0FVL5-F1
#
_cell.length_a   1.000
_cell.length_b   1.000
_cell.length_c   1.000
_cell.angle_alpha   90.00
_cell.angle_beta   90.00
_cell.angle_gamma   90.00
#
_symmetry.space_group_name_H-M   'P 1'
#
loop_
_entity.id
_entity.type
_entity.pdbx_description
1 polymer ?
#
loop_
_entity_poly.entity_id
_entity_poly.type
_entity_poly.pdbx_seq_one_letter_code
_entity_poly.pdbx_strand_id
1 'polypeptide(L)'
;MENVLVSTNQKAAILIPSAQINHALLATKVNVVAVKIQTSSYPITIISAYSSPAQDVSTTLQEIQEIITSLPEEKIIIGADLNGHNTLWGYRSNDNRGNEVLDFILANNLYILNKSDAPTTFQRNNSIGWPDLTLCSQSIIDSSINWEVLDDISLSDHRYIQTP
;
A
#
# COMPACT_ATOMS: atom_id res chain seq x y z
N MET A 1 -17.23 18.55 0.54
CA MET A 1 -16.19 18.39 -0.49
C MET A 1 -15.29 17.28 0.00
N GLU A 2 -15.15 16.22 -0.80
CA GLU A 2 -14.20 15.15 -0.55
C GLU A 2 -12.77 15.69 -0.74
N ASN A 3 -11.87 15.36 0.19
CA ASN A 3 -10.46 15.74 0.09
C ASN A 3 -9.70 14.57 -0.54
N VAL A 4 -9.40 14.68 -1.83
CA VAL A 4 -8.58 13.73 -2.57
C VAL A 4 -7.17 14.28 -2.70
N LEU A 5 -6.20 13.54 -2.17
CA LEU A 5 -4.76 13.84 -2.29
C LEU A 5 -4.19 12.89 -3.34
N VAL A 6 -3.45 13.40 -4.32
CA VAL A 6 -2.97 12.63 -5.48
C VAL A 6 -1.46 12.72 -5.64
N SER A 7 -0.83 11.67 -6.16
CA SER A 7 0.54 11.69 -6.63
C SER A 7 0.69 12.62 -7.85
N THR A 8 1.92 13.07 -8.15
CA THR A 8 2.15 14.00 -9.27
C THR A 8 1.73 13.41 -10.62
N ASN A 9 1.89 12.09 -10.82
CA ASN A 9 1.43 11.42 -12.02
C ASN A 9 -0.04 10.98 -11.99
N GLN A 10 -0.76 11.27 -10.90
CA GLN A 10 -2.17 10.96 -10.68
C GLN A 10 -2.51 9.45 -10.68
N LYS A 11 -1.53 8.57 -10.45
CA LYS A 11 -1.75 7.12 -10.40
C LYS A 11 -1.94 6.56 -9.00
N ALA A 12 -1.57 7.31 -7.97
CA ALA A 12 -1.85 6.98 -6.57
C ALA A 12 -2.64 8.11 -5.92
N ALA A 13 -3.58 7.77 -5.05
CA ALA A 13 -4.45 8.74 -4.40
C ALA A 13 -4.90 8.26 -3.02
N ILE A 14 -5.20 9.22 -2.15
CA ILE A 14 -5.86 8.99 -0.86
C ILE A 14 -7.12 9.85 -0.84
N LEU A 15 -8.28 9.20 -0.73
CA LEU A 15 -9.57 9.82 -0.53
C LEU A 15 -9.89 9.86 0.97
N ILE A 16 -10.15 11.05 1.49
CA ILE A 16 -10.61 11.24 2.87
C ILE A 16 -12.11 11.58 2.83
N PRO A 17 -12.99 10.63 3.22
CA PRO A 17 -14.44 10.75 2.97
C PRO A 17 -15.14 11.76 3.88
N SER A 18 -14.54 12.13 5.01
CA SER A 18 -15.10 13.09 5.96
C SER A 18 -14.18 14.28 6.18
N ALA A 19 -14.71 15.49 5.99
CA ALA A 19 -14.00 16.73 6.26
C ALA A 19 -13.69 16.95 7.76
N GLN A 20 -14.28 16.14 8.65
CA GLN A 20 -14.01 16.18 10.09
C GLN A 20 -12.73 15.42 10.47
N ILE A 21 -12.18 14.61 9.55
CA ILE A 21 -10.94 13.88 9.81
C ILE A 21 -9.77 14.86 9.72
N ASN A 22 -9.13 15.11 10.86
CA ASN A 22 -7.94 15.96 10.93
C ASN A 22 -6.76 15.24 10.25
N HIS A 23 -6.19 15.88 9.24
CA HIS A 23 -5.11 15.32 8.45
C HIS A 23 -4.11 16.39 7.99
N ALA A 24 -2.90 15.97 7.69
CA ALA A 24 -1.85 16.80 7.11
C ALA A 24 -1.17 16.05 5.95
N LEU A 25 -1.11 16.67 4.77
CA LEU A 25 -0.31 16.16 3.66
C LEU A 25 1.17 16.15 4.05
N LEU A 26 1.81 14.98 3.99
CA LEU A 26 3.24 14.84 4.29
C LEU A 26 4.10 14.95 3.04
N ALA A 27 3.69 14.26 1.97
CA ALA A 27 4.46 14.23 0.73
C ALA A 27 3.57 13.93 -0.48
N THR A 28 3.92 14.58 -1.59
CA THR A 28 3.47 14.23 -2.94
C THR A 28 4.71 13.98 -3.78
N LYS A 29 4.86 12.74 -4.25
CA LYS A 29 5.94 12.28 -5.14
C LYS A 29 5.35 11.86 -6.48
N VAL A 30 6.17 11.37 -7.41
CA VAL A 30 5.68 10.98 -8.74
C VAL A 30 4.66 9.85 -8.63
N ASN A 31 5.00 8.78 -7.89
CA ASN A 31 4.18 7.57 -7.79
C ASN A 31 3.53 7.39 -6.42
N VAL A 32 3.81 8.28 -5.47
CA VAL A 32 3.44 8.13 -4.05
C VAL A 32 2.77 9.39 -3.53
N VAL A 33 1.77 9.23 -2.67
CA VAL A 33 1.20 10.29 -1.84
C VAL A 33 1.10 9.80 -0.41
N ALA A 34 1.44 10.66 0.55
CA ALA A 34 1.43 10.33 1.97
C ALA A 34 0.70 11.39 2.78
N VAL A 35 -0.16 10.95 3.69
CA VAL A 35 -0.92 11.81 4.60
C VAL A 35 -0.80 11.30 6.03
N LYS A 36 -0.67 12.21 6.98
CA LYS A 36 -0.82 11.91 8.40
C LYS A 36 -2.24 12.17 8.83
N ILE A 37 -2.90 11.16 9.38
CA ILE A 37 -4.25 11.22 9.93
C ILE A 37 -4.16 11.21 11.46
N GLN A 38 -4.83 12.16 12.10
CA GLN A 38 -4.99 12.15 13.55
C GLN A 38 -6.19 11.29 13.92
N THR A 39 -5.94 10.17 14.60
CA THR A 39 -7.02 9.34 15.18
C THR A 39 -7.24 9.73 16.65
N SER A 40 -8.29 9.17 17.27
CA SER A 40 -8.54 9.35 18.71
C SER A 40 -7.46 8.75 19.59
N SER A 41 -6.72 7.76 19.09
CA SER A 41 -5.75 6.98 19.87
C SER A 41 -4.32 7.44 19.61
N TYR A 42 -3.95 7.58 18.33
CA TYR A 42 -2.60 7.97 17.91
C TYR A 42 -2.60 8.45 16.44
N PRO A 43 -1.65 9.32 16.04
CA PRO A 43 -1.48 9.64 14.63
C PRO A 43 -1.03 8.41 13.83
N ILE A 44 -1.54 8.28 12.61
CA ILE A 44 -1.16 7.25 11.63
C ILE A 44 -0.78 7.93 10.34
N THR A 45 0.35 7.53 9.76
CA THR A 45 0.72 7.92 8.40
C THR A 45 0.21 6.87 7.42
N ILE A 46 -0.61 7.30 6.46
CA ILE A 46 -1.10 6.49 5.36
C ILE A 46 -0.33 6.88 4.10
N ILE A 47 0.23 5.88 3.42
CA ILE A 47 0.95 6.04 2.16
C ILE A 47 0.21 5.25 1.08
N SER A 48 -0.14 5.91 -0.02
CA SER A 48 -0.64 5.27 -1.23
C SER A 48 0.43 5.32 -2.31
N ALA A 49 0.70 4.21 -2.97
CA ALA A 49 1.69 4.12 -4.04
C ALA A 49 1.19 3.27 -5.21
N TYR A 50 1.65 3.59 -6.41
CA TYR A 50 1.41 2.78 -7.60
C TYR A 50 2.68 2.69 -8.44
N SER A 51 3.15 1.48 -8.72
CA SER A 51 4.28 1.25 -9.61
C SER A 51 3.84 0.46 -10.83
N SER A 52 3.88 1.11 -11.98
CA SER A 52 3.50 0.53 -13.27
C SER A 52 4.31 -0.73 -13.58
N PRO A 53 3.70 -1.81 -14.11
CA PRO A 53 4.44 -3.02 -14.47
C PRO A 53 5.49 -2.78 -15.58
N ALA A 54 5.29 -1.72 -16.38
CA ALA A 54 6.21 -1.30 -17.44
C ALA A 54 7.37 -0.39 -16.96
N GLN A 55 7.40 0.00 -15.68
CA GLN A 55 8.42 0.88 -15.11
C GLN A 55 9.25 0.13 -14.06
N ASP A 56 10.46 0.62 -13.80
CA ASP A 56 11.29 0.09 -12.72
C ASP A 56 10.63 0.37 -11.34
N VAL A 57 10.54 -0.66 -10.50
CA VAL A 57 9.95 -0.57 -9.15
C VAL A 57 10.82 0.29 -8.23
N SER A 58 12.13 0.32 -8.48
CA SER A 58 13.12 1.00 -7.64
C SER A 58 12.78 2.47 -7.42
N THR A 59 12.24 3.16 -8.43
CA THR A 59 11.83 4.56 -8.32
C THR A 59 10.71 4.74 -7.30
N THR A 60 9.69 3.87 -7.33
CA THR A 60 8.59 3.93 -6.37
C THR A 60 9.07 3.56 -4.96
N LEU A 61 9.92 2.53 -4.83
CA LEU A 61 10.49 2.12 -3.55
C LEU A 61 11.37 3.22 -2.92
N GLN A 62 12.16 3.93 -3.73
CA GLN A 62 12.94 5.07 -3.26
C GLN A 62 12.05 6.21 -2.77
N GLU A 63 10.96 6.53 -3.47
CA GLU A 63 10.00 7.55 -3.02
C GLU A 63 9.37 7.18 -1.67
N ILE A 64 9.04 5.90 -1.46
CA ILE A 64 8.57 5.40 -0.16
C ILE A 64 9.69 5.49 0.88
N GLN A 65 10.91 5.08 0.55
CA GLN A 65 12.08 5.13 1.44
C GLN A 65 12.31 6.54 2.00
N GLU A 66 12.29 7.56 1.14
CA GLU A 66 12.50 8.95 1.53
C GLU A 66 11.45 9.42 2.55
N ILE A 67 10.20 8.99 2.38
CA ILE A 67 9.10 9.32 3.29
C ILE A 67 9.31 8.61 4.63
N ILE A 68 9.47 7.29 4.64
CA ILE A 68 9.55 6.52 5.90
C ILE A 68 10.83 6.83 6.70
N THR A 69 11.93 7.19 6.04
CA THR A 69 13.18 7.61 6.72
C THR A 69 12.98 8.90 7.53
N SER A 70 12.03 9.76 7.11
CA SER A 70 11.68 11.00 7.84
C SER A 70 10.71 10.79 9.00
N LEU A 71 10.23 9.56 9.22
CA LEU A 71 9.18 9.21 10.18
C LEU A 71 9.63 8.08 11.13
N PRO A 72 10.76 8.22 11.83
CA PRO A 72 11.25 7.16 12.72
C PRO A 72 10.22 6.87 13.81
N GLU A 73 10.00 5.59 14.08
CA GLU A 73 9.07 5.07 15.12
C GLU A 73 7.59 5.42 14.93
N GLU A 74 7.22 6.06 13.81
CA GLU A 74 5.83 6.35 13.53
C GLU A 74 5.04 5.11 13.12
N LYS A 75 3.71 5.22 13.27
CA LYS A 75 2.76 4.22 12.82
C LYS A 75 2.43 4.46 11.35
N ILE A 76 2.82 3.52 10.50
CA ILE A 76 2.75 3.64 9.05
C ILE A 76 1.92 2.49 8.50
N ILE A 77 0.99 2.81 7.59
CA ILE A 77 0.29 1.86 6.74
C ILE A 77 0.52 2.27 5.29
N ILE A 78 0.90 1.31 4.45
CA ILE A 78 1.18 1.51 3.04
C ILE A 78 0.23 0.62 2.24
N GLY A 79 -0.62 1.22 1.41
CA GLY A 79 -1.37 0.52 0.37
C GLY A 79 -0.71 0.78 -0.98
N ALA A 80 -0.23 -0.27 -1.64
CA ALA A 80 0.52 -0.11 -2.88
C ALA A 80 0.23 -1.21 -3.90
N ASP A 81 -0.07 -0.82 -5.14
CA ASP A 81 0.04 -1.73 -6.28
C ASP A 81 1.49 -1.68 -6.79
N LEU A 82 2.26 -2.73 -6.47
CA LEU A 82 3.67 -2.80 -6.81
C LEU A 82 3.95 -3.73 -8.00
N ASN A 83 2.96 -4.46 -8.53
CA ASN A 83 3.11 -5.36 -9.68
C ASN A 83 4.26 -6.39 -9.58
N GLY A 84 4.73 -6.73 -8.37
CA GLY A 84 5.79 -7.72 -8.16
C GLY A 84 5.24 -9.10 -7.75
N HIS A 85 5.81 -10.18 -8.28
CA HIS A 85 5.36 -11.53 -7.98
C HIS A 85 6.21 -12.15 -6.86
N ASN A 86 5.59 -12.57 -5.77
CA ASN A 86 6.25 -13.31 -4.70
C ASN A 86 5.28 -14.28 -4.01
N THR A 87 5.79 -15.44 -3.59
CA THR A 87 5.01 -16.47 -2.90
C THR A 87 4.45 -16.01 -1.55
N LEU A 88 5.09 -15.04 -0.89
CA LEU A 88 4.63 -14.52 0.40
C LEU A 88 3.27 -13.83 0.34
N TRP A 89 2.87 -13.29 -0.82
CA TRP A 89 1.57 -12.63 -1.00
C TRP A 89 0.68 -13.31 -2.04
N GLY A 90 0.94 -14.58 -2.36
CA GLY A 90 -0.02 -15.44 -3.08
C GLY A 90 0.41 -15.92 -4.47
N TYR A 91 1.52 -15.45 -5.03
CA TYR A 91 2.00 -15.95 -6.32
C TYR A 91 2.60 -17.36 -6.21
N ARG A 92 2.69 -18.08 -7.34
CA ARG A 92 3.27 -19.43 -7.40
C ARG A 92 4.79 -19.45 -7.41
N SER A 93 5.41 -18.34 -7.81
CA SER A 93 6.85 -18.17 -7.95
C SER A 93 7.22 -16.70 -7.77
N ASN A 94 8.47 -16.47 -7.43
CA ASN A 94 9.00 -15.12 -7.33
C ASN A 94 9.54 -14.66 -8.68
N ASP A 95 9.34 -13.38 -9.01
CA ASP A 95 10.08 -12.70 -10.07
C ASP A 95 11.11 -11.73 -9.48
N ASN A 96 11.94 -11.12 -10.33
CA ASN A 96 12.98 -10.19 -9.89
C ASN A 96 12.37 -9.00 -9.13
N ARG A 97 11.26 -8.45 -9.67
CA ARG A 97 10.56 -7.31 -9.10
C ARG A 97 9.99 -7.61 -7.72
N GLY A 98 9.40 -8.77 -7.51
CA GLY A 98 8.88 -9.21 -6.23
C GLY A 98 9.99 -9.55 -5.22
N ASN A 99 11.17 -9.96 -5.67
CA ASN A 99 12.34 -10.08 -4.79
C ASN A 99 12.84 -8.69 -4.37
N GLU A 100 12.91 -7.71 -5.27
CA GLU A 100 13.29 -6.32 -4.93
C GLU A 100 12.32 -5.68 -3.92
N VAL A 101 11.01 -5.91 -4.11
CA VAL A 101 9.99 -5.47 -3.15
C VAL A 101 10.18 -6.16 -1.79
N LEU A 102 10.47 -7.46 -1.77
CA LEU A 102 10.71 -8.19 -0.52
C LEU A 102 11.97 -7.67 0.20
N ASP A 103 13.06 -7.46 -0.53
CA ASP A 103 14.31 -6.92 0.03
C ASP A 103 14.07 -5.53 0.64
N PHE A 104 13.28 -4.68 -0.02
CA PHE A 104 12.88 -3.38 0.50
C PHE A 104 12.06 -3.49 1.80
N ILE A 105 11.09 -4.41 1.84
CA ILE A 105 10.25 -4.66 3.03
C ILE A 105 11.13 -5.08 4.21
N LEU A 106 12.04 -6.04 4.01
CA LEU A 106 12.93 -6.55 5.03
C LEU A 106 13.92 -5.49 5.52
N ALA A 107 14.52 -4.72 4.60
CA ALA A 107 15.48 -3.67 4.94
C ALA A 107 14.87 -2.56 5.80
N ASN A 108 13.56 -2.34 5.70
CA ASN A 108 12.84 -1.29 6.41
C ASN A 108 12.02 -1.78 7.62
N ASN A 109 12.16 -3.06 8.00
CA ASN A 109 11.36 -3.67 9.07
C ASN A 109 9.85 -3.46 8.90
N LEU A 110 9.39 -3.50 7.63
CA LEU A 110 7.98 -3.46 7.29
C LEU A 110 7.40 -4.87 7.34
N TYR A 111 6.11 -4.95 7.61
CA TYR A 111 5.37 -6.20 7.67
C TYR A 111 4.31 -6.26 6.60
N ILE A 112 4.16 -7.44 5.99
CA ILE A 112 3.13 -7.74 5.00
C ILE A 112 1.86 -8.13 5.75
N LEU A 113 0.76 -7.41 5.51
CA LEU A 113 -0.56 -7.75 6.06
C LEU A 113 -1.36 -8.69 5.14
N ASN A 114 -0.98 -8.80 3.88
CA ASN A 114 -1.58 -9.75 2.95
C ASN A 114 -1.51 -11.17 3.52
N LYS A 115 -2.62 -11.89 3.42
CA LYS A 115 -2.68 -13.32 3.73
C LYS A 115 -2.40 -14.12 2.46
N SER A 116 -1.49 -15.09 2.52
CA SER A 116 -1.07 -15.86 1.36
C SER A 116 -2.18 -16.77 0.79
N ASP A 117 -3.20 -17.07 1.58
CA ASP A 117 -4.40 -17.82 1.20
C ASP A 117 -5.59 -16.92 0.79
N ALA A 118 -5.39 -15.60 0.72
CA ALA A 118 -6.44 -14.68 0.33
C ALA A 118 -6.86 -14.83 -1.14
N PRO A 119 -8.12 -14.48 -1.48
CA PRO A 119 -8.54 -14.34 -2.86
C PRO A 119 -7.61 -13.41 -3.65
N THR A 120 -7.54 -13.62 -4.97
CA THR A 120 -6.77 -12.76 -5.89
C THR A 120 -7.22 -11.30 -5.77
N THR A 121 -6.26 -10.37 -5.72
CA THR A 121 -6.57 -8.93 -5.72
C THR A 121 -6.79 -8.39 -7.13
N PHE A 122 -6.30 -9.09 -8.16
CA PHE A 122 -6.49 -8.78 -9.56
C PHE A 122 -7.02 -9.99 -10.34
N GLN A 123 -8.04 -9.77 -11.18
CA GLN A 123 -8.57 -10.76 -12.10
C GLN A 123 -9.10 -10.11 -13.38
N ARG A 124 -8.42 -10.39 -14.51
CA ARG A 124 -8.84 -9.97 -15.85
C ARG A 124 -8.83 -11.15 -16.81
N ASN A 125 -10.01 -11.60 -17.24
CA ASN A 125 -10.17 -12.84 -18.00
C ASN A 125 -9.48 -14.03 -17.29
N ASN A 126 -8.46 -14.62 -17.90
CA ASN A 126 -7.67 -15.72 -17.33
C ASN A 126 -6.43 -15.24 -16.56
N SER A 127 -6.15 -13.93 -16.54
CA SER A 127 -5.04 -13.37 -15.78
C SER A 127 -5.49 -13.13 -14.34
N ILE A 128 -4.84 -13.77 -13.38
CA ILE A 128 -5.09 -13.62 -11.95
C ILE A 128 -3.80 -13.27 -11.23
N GLY A 129 -3.88 -12.41 -10.21
CA GLY A 129 -2.71 -11.95 -9.48
C GLY A 129 -3.01 -11.32 -8.13
N TRP A 130 -1.93 -10.99 -7.43
CA TRP A 130 -1.90 -10.31 -6.14
C TRP A 130 -0.91 -9.12 -6.17
N PRO A 131 -1.03 -8.18 -7.14
CA PRO A 131 -0.08 -7.08 -7.26
C PRO A 131 -0.23 -6.03 -6.14
N ASP A 132 -1.38 -6.04 -5.46
CA ASP A 132 -1.75 -5.11 -4.41
C ASP A 132 -1.25 -5.58 -3.04
N LEU A 133 -0.43 -4.75 -2.40
CA LEU A 133 0.18 -5.00 -1.09
C LEU A 133 -0.31 -4.01 -0.04
N THR A 134 -0.56 -4.53 1.15
CA THR A 134 -0.76 -3.74 2.36
C THR A 134 0.42 -4.01 3.30
N LEU A 135 1.21 -2.99 3.56
CA LEU A 135 2.38 -3.05 4.44
C LEU A 135 2.16 -2.18 5.67
N CYS A 136 2.81 -2.52 6.78
CA CYS A 136 2.75 -1.68 7.98
C CYS A 136 4.06 -1.69 8.79
N SER A 137 4.22 -0.69 9.66
CA SER A 137 5.27 -0.68 10.69
C SER A 137 4.95 -1.69 11.81
N GLN A 138 5.98 -2.15 12.51
CA GLN A 138 5.85 -3.06 13.67
C GLN A 138 4.78 -2.61 14.68
N SER A 139 4.70 -1.31 14.94
CA SER A 139 3.81 -0.67 15.91
C SER A 139 2.31 -0.79 15.59
N ILE A 140 1.95 -1.28 14.39
CA ILE A 140 0.57 -1.56 13.98
C ILE A 140 0.16 -3.01 14.31
N ILE A 141 1.11 -3.96 14.30
CA ILE A 141 0.84 -5.41 14.45
C ILE A 141 0.32 -5.80 15.83
N ASP A 142 0.59 -5.02 16.86
CA ASP A 142 0.13 -5.31 18.22
C ASP A 142 -1.41 -5.19 18.39
N SER A 143 -2.12 -4.82 17.32
CA SER A 143 -3.59 -4.80 17.25
C SER A 143 -4.13 -6.03 16.50
N SER A 144 -5.34 -6.48 16.82
CA SER A 144 -6.00 -7.52 16.02
C SER A 144 -6.35 -6.94 14.66
N ILE A 145 -5.47 -7.13 13.68
CA ILE A 145 -5.63 -6.59 12.33
C ILE A 145 -6.61 -7.46 11.55
N ASN A 146 -7.81 -6.93 11.27
CA ASN A 146 -8.70 -7.54 10.29
C ASN A 146 -8.32 -7.06 8.88
N TRP A 147 -7.54 -7.88 8.19
CA TRP A 147 -7.19 -7.69 6.78
C TRP A 147 -7.92 -8.71 5.91
N GLU A 148 -8.60 -8.26 4.86
CA GLU A 148 -9.30 -9.12 3.91
C GLU A 148 -9.43 -8.48 2.51
N VAL A 149 -9.58 -9.35 1.51
CA VAL A 149 -9.99 -8.97 0.15
C VAL A 149 -11.50 -9.06 0.07
N LEU A 150 -12.16 -7.97 -0.29
CA LEU A 150 -13.61 -7.87 -0.35
C LEU A 150 -14.16 -8.45 -1.67
N ASP A 151 -15.37 -9.00 -1.62
CA ASP A 151 -16.12 -9.50 -2.78
C ASP A 151 -17.04 -8.42 -3.40
N ASP A 152 -16.87 -7.17 -2.98
CA ASP A 152 -17.62 -6.02 -3.49
C ASP A 152 -17.29 -5.73 -4.96
N ILE A 153 -18.30 -5.27 -5.70
CA ILE A 153 -18.15 -4.86 -7.10
C ILE A 153 -17.37 -3.54 -7.17
N SER A 154 -16.13 -3.60 -7.63
CA SER A 154 -15.26 -2.44 -7.80
C SER A 154 -15.40 -1.72 -9.15
N LEU A 155 -16.10 -2.34 -10.11
CA LEU A 155 -16.10 -1.95 -11.54
C LEU A 155 -14.69 -1.90 -12.17
N SER A 156 -13.73 -2.59 -11.56
CA SER A 156 -12.34 -2.75 -11.99
C SER A 156 -11.97 -4.23 -12.08
N ASP A 157 -10.87 -4.54 -12.77
CA ASP A 157 -10.24 -5.86 -12.69
C ASP A 157 -9.58 -6.11 -11.31
N HIS A 158 -9.41 -5.06 -10.48
CA HIS A 158 -8.93 -5.17 -9.10
C HIS A 158 -10.07 -5.30 -8.08
N ARG A 159 -9.81 -5.95 -6.95
CA ARG A 159 -10.71 -6.06 -5.80
C ARG A 159 -10.34 -5.08 -4.70
N TYR A 160 -11.33 -4.65 -3.92
CA TYR A 160 -11.07 -3.83 -2.74
C TYR A 160 -10.39 -4.66 -1.65
N ILE A 161 -9.49 -4.00 -0.90
CA ILE A 161 -8.84 -4.55 0.28
C ILE A 161 -9.30 -3.72 1.47
N GLN A 162 -9.73 -4.38 2.53
CA GLN A 162 -10.03 -3.77 3.81
C GLN A 162 -8.92 -4.11 4.81
N THR A 163 -8.49 -3.09 5.55
CA THR A 163 -7.47 -3.16 6.61
C THR A 163 -7.95 -2.27 7.78
N PRO A 164 -7.43 -2.45 9.02
CA PRO A 164 -7.89 -1.71 10.20
C PRO A 164 -7.72 -0.20 10.11
#